data_AF-A0A6J1WAH9-F1
#
_entry.id   AF-A0A6J1WAH9-F1
#
_cell.length_a   1.000
_cell.length_b   1.000
_cell.length_c   1.000
_cell.angle_alpha   90.00
_cell.angle_beta   90.00
_cell.angle_gamma   90.00
#
_symmetry.space_group_name_H-M   'P 1'
#
loop_
_entity.id
_entity.type
_entity.pdbx_description
1 polymer ?
#
loop_
_entity_poly.entity_id
_entity_poly.type
_entity_poly.pdbx_seq_one_letter_code
_entity_poly.pdbx_strand_id
1 'polypeptide(L)'
;MRLYLRAQVEERALAVWGSAERLHEERERRREARELLQRRRAQRHLRQLRMDVRSSLYDRSHAAHQHRYGPERLAADDDDAYERACLDCGHVQTYEKM
;
A
#
# COMPACT_ATOMS: atom_id res chain seq x y z
N MET A 1 -0.74 29.04 -36.63
CA MET A 1 0.54 28.81 -35.90
C MET A 1 1.51 29.93 -36.24
N ARG A 2 2.35 30.35 -35.28
CA ARG A 2 3.42 31.33 -35.54
C ARG A 2 4.71 30.56 -35.84
N LEU A 3 5.41 30.96 -36.89
CA LEU A 3 6.71 30.42 -37.28
C LEU A 3 7.76 31.49 -37.05
N TYR A 4 8.91 31.08 -36.54
CA TYR A 4 10.03 31.98 -36.23
C TYR A 4 11.28 31.49 -36.94
N LEU A 5 12.14 32.43 -37.33
CA LEU A 5 13.44 32.10 -37.88
C LEU A 5 14.32 31.56 -36.75
N ARG A 6 14.96 30.40 -36.99
CA ARG A 6 15.80 29.74 -35.99
C ARG A 6 16.89 30.65 -35.42
N ALA A 7 17.60 31.39 -36.28
CA ALA A 7 18.66 32.30 -35.86
C ALA A 7 18.17 33.39 -34.88
N GLN A 8 16.98 33.96 -35.12
CA GLN A 8 16.39 34.95 -34.23
C GLN A 8 16.02 34.35 -32.86
N VAL A 9 15.57 33.09 -32.84
CA VAL A 9 15.23 32.39 -31.59
C VAL A 9 16.49 32.08 -30.79
N GLU A 10 17.58 31.67 -31.45
CA GLU A 10 18.86 31.38 -30.80
C GLU A 10 19.48 32.66 -30.20
N GLU A 11 19.50 33.76 -30.95
CA GLU A 11 19.94 35.07 -30.44
C GLU A 11 19.10 35.53 -29.24
N ARG A 12 17.77 35.43 -29.35
CA ARG A 12 16.86 35.75 -28.26
C ARG A 12 17.09 34.85 -27.04
N ALA A 13 17.39 33.58 -27.24
CA ALA A 13 17.68 32.65 -26.14
C ALA A 13 18.96 33.05 -25.41
N LEU A 14 20.02 33.44 -26.14
CA LEU A 14 21.24 33.97 -25.52
C LEU A 14 20.97 35.25 -24.72
N ALA A 15 20.15 36.17 -25.25
CA ALA A 15 19.78 37.39 -24.53
C ALA A 15 18.97 37.12 -23.25
N VAL A 16 18.13 36.08 -23.24
CA VAL A 16 17.30 35.71 -22.06
C VAL A 16 18.11 34.93 -21.02
N TRP A 17 18.93 33.99 -21.45
CA TRP A 17 19.63 33.06 -20.55
C TRP A 17 21.08 33.47 -20.25
N GLY A 18 21.59 34.50 -20.93
CA GLY A 18 22.93 35.07 -20.74
C GLY A 18 24.05 34.30 -21.45
N SER A 19 24.02 32.97 -21.43
CA SER A 19 24.98 32.13 -22.14
C SER A 19 24.36 30.82 -22.62
N ALA A 20 25.02 30.17 -23.59
CA ALA A 20 24.62 28.85 -24.07
C ALA A 20 24.75 27.78 -22.97
N GLU A 21 25.75 27.91 -22.10
CA GLU A 21 25.99 27.02 -20.96
C GLU A 21 24.83 27.07 -19.97
N ARG A 22 24.41 28.27 -19.55
CA ARG A 22 23.26 28.44 -18.63
C ARG A 22 21.96 27.90 -19.22
N LEU A 23 21.74 28.09 -20.52
CA LEU A 23 20.61 27.48 -21.22
C LEU A 23 20.68 25.95 -21.20
N HIS A 24 21.87 25.38 -21.38
CA HIS A 24 22.08 23.94 -21.35
C HIS A 24 21.84 23.36 -19.95
N GLU A 25 22.43 23.96 -18.92
CA GLU A 25 22.21 23.61 -17.50
C GLU A 25 20.71 23.62 -17.14
N GLU A 26 19.99 24.64 -17.57
CA GLU A 26 18.55 24.77 -17.35
C GLU A 26 17.73 23.70 -18.09
N ARG A 27 18.18 23.28 -19.28
CA ARG A 27 17.56 22.17 -20.01
C ARG A 27 17.78 20.85 -19.30
N GLU A 28 18.98 20.59 -18.82
CA GLU A 28 19.31 19.36 -18.11
C GLU A 28 18.62 19.30 -16.74
N ARG A 29 18.59 20.41 -15.97
CA ARG A 29 17.79 20.51 -14.74
C ARG A 29 16.32 20.16 -14.98
N ARG A 30 15.73 20.66 -16.08
CA ARG A 30 14.34 20.35 -16.45
C ARG A 30 14.16 18.90 -16.88
N ARG A 31 15.16 18.28 -17.53
CA ARG A 31 15.16 16.87 -17.89
C ARG A 31 15.15 15.99 -16.64
N GLU A 32 16.10 16.22 -15.74
CA GLU A 32 16.21 15.50 -14.47
C GLU A 32 14.94 15.63 -13.62
N ALA A 33 14.37 16.83 -13.54
CA ALA A 33 13.12 17.06 -12.82
C ALA A 33 11.95 16.24 -13.40
N ARG A 34 11.86 16.14 -14.74
CA ARG A 34 10.83 15.31 -15.41
C ARG A 34 11.03 13.83 -15.12
N GLU A 35 12.27 13.35 -15.17
CA GLU A 35 12.59 11.95 -14.86
C GLU A 35 12.27 11.62 -13.40
N LEU A 36 12.62 12.50 -12.46
CA LEU A 36 12.29 12.34 -11.05
C LEU A 36 10.77 12.29 -10.83
N LEU A 37 10.01 13.18 -11.48
CA LEU A 37 8.55 13.18 -11.41
C LEU A 37 7.94 11.90 -11.97
N GLN A 38 8.45 11.40 -13.10
CA GLN A 38 8.00 10.16 -13.71
C GLN A 38 8.27 8.96 -12.78
N ARG A 39 9.47 8.86 -12.21
CA ARG A 39 9.82 7.83 -11.22
C ARG A 39 8.93 7.88 -9.99
N ARG A 40 8.70 9.08 -9.43
CA ARG A 40 7.79 9.28 -8.28
C ARG A 40 6.35 8.88 -8.60
N ARG A 41 5.86 9.21 -9.80
CA ARG A 41 4.51 8.81 -10.25
C ARG A 41 4.39 7.29 -10.32
N ALA A 42 5.38 6.61 -10.91
CA ALA A 42 5.41 5.15 -10.98
C ALA A 42 5.44 4.51 -9.57
N GLN A 43 6.28 5.01 -8.67
CA GLN A 43 6.34 4.53 -7.28
C GLN A 43 5.02 4.71 -6.53
N ARG A 44 4.37 5.88 -6.67
CA ARG A 44 3.05 6.14 -6.09
C ARG A 44 2.01 5.15 -6.61
N HIS A 45 1.99 4.92 -7.93
CA HIS A 45 1.05 3.98 -8.55
C HIS A 45 1.26 2.54 -8.03
N LEU A 46 2.52 2.09 -7.92
CA LEU A 46 2.84 0.77 -7.35
C LEU A 46 2.49 0.66 -5.86
N ARG A 47 2.59 1.74 -5.10
CA ARG A 47 2.17 1.76 -3.69
C ARG A 47 0.66 1.67 -3.57
N GLN A 48 -0.07 2.41 -4.41
CA GLN A 48 -1.52 2.36 -4.46
C GLN A 48 -2.01 0.95 -4.83
N LEU A 49 -1.49 0.38 -5.91
CA LEU A 49 -1.82 -0.97 -6.35
C LEU A 49 -1.61 -2.02 -5.26
N ARG A 50 -0.51 -1.93 -4.49
CA ARG A 50 -0.26 -2.82 -3.36
C ARG A 50 -1.28 -2.66 -2.24
N MET A 51 -1.76 -1.44 -1.98
CA MET A 51 -2.80 -1.22 -0.98
C MET A 51 -4.14 -1.78 -1.45
N ASP A 52 -4.49 -1.57 -2.72
CA ASP A 52 -5.75 -2.05 -3.30
C ASP A 52 -5.81 -3.59 -3.33
N VAL A 53 -4.70 -4.27 -3.66
CA VAL A 53 -4.62 -5.74 -3.60
C VAL A 53 -4.66 -6.23 -2.15
N ARG A 54 -4.01 -5.53 -1.21
CA ARG A 54 -4.04 -5.90 0.20
C ARG A 54 -5.45 -5.77 0.78
N SER A 55 -6.18 -4.72 0.43
CA SER A 55 -7.57 -4.54 0.88
C SER A 55 -8.53 -5.52 0.22
N SER A 56 -8.28 -5.95 -1.03
CA SER A 56 -9.09 -7.01 -1.66
C SER A 56 -8.88 -8.39 -1.03
N LEU A 57 -7.68 -8.66 -0.49
CA LEU A 57 -7.38 -9.92 0.20
C LEU A 57 -7.72 -9.90 1.69
N TYR A 58 -7.69 -8.72 2.33
CA TYR A 58 -7.99 -8.56 3.75
C TYR A 58 -9.44 -8.09 3.92
N ASP A 59 -10.34 -9.05 4.01
CA ASP A 59 -11.72 -8.79 4.37
C ASP A 59 -11.87 -8.69 5.90
N ARG A 60 -12.24 -7.51 6.41
CA ARG A 60 -12.60 -7.33 7.83
C ARG A 60 -13.98 -7.92 8.16
N SER A 61 -14.71 -8.42 7.17
CA SER A 61 -16.01 -9.08 7.36
C SER A 61 -15.90 -10.48 7.97
N HIS A 62 -14.69 -11.02 8.14
CA HIS A 62 -14.49 -12.18 9.01
C HIS A 62 -14.79 -11.76 10.45
N ALA A 63 -16.07 -11.79 10.83
CA ALA A 63 -16.49 -11.76 12.20
C ALA A 63 -15.64 -12.78 12.95
N ALA A 64 -14.93 -12.33 13.98
CA ALA A 64 -14.19 -13.24 14.84
C ALA A 64 -15.16 -14.35 15.25
N HIS A 65 -14.76 -15.60 15.07
CA HIS A 65 -15.64 -16.73 15.35
C HIS A 65 -16.08 -16.65 16.82
N GLN A 66 -17.38 -16.41 17.04
CA GLN A 66 -17.95 -16.39 18.37
C GLN A 66 -18.29 -17.83 18.75
N HIS A 67 -17.54 -18.40 19.70
CA HIS A 67 -17.74 -19.79 20.10
C HIS A 67 -19.10 -19.98 20.79
N ARG A 68 -19.91 -20.89 20.25
CA ARG A 68 -21.12 -21.38 20.91
C ARG A 68 -20.87 -22.76 21.49
N TYR A 69 -20.52 -22.80 22.77
CA TYR A 69 -20.24 -24.04 23.47
C TYR A 69 -21.51 -24.85 23.74
N GLY A 70 -21.43 -26.16 23.48
CA GLY A 70 -22.47 -27.14 23.80
C GLY A 70 -22.43 -27.58 25.27
N PRO A 71 -23.11 -28.69 25.60
CA PRO A 71 -23.15 -29.22 26.97
C PRO A 71 -21.75 -29.61 27.46
N GLU A 72 -21.47 -29.27 28.70
CA GLU A 72 -20.22 -29.58 29.41
C GLU A 72 -20.14 -31.08 29.80
N ARG A 73 -18.92 -31.61 29.88
CA ARG A 73 -18.61 -32.99 30.25
C ARG A 73 -17.43 -33.00 31.23
N LEU A 74 -17.30 -34.02 32.07
CA LEU A 74 -16.09 -34.21 32.86
C LEU A 74 -14.92 -34.51 31.91
N ALA A 75 -13.75 -33.93 32.19
CA ALA A 75 -12.53 -34.26 31.47
C ALA A 75 -12.16 -35.72 31.72
N ALA A 76 -11.64 -36.40 30.70
CA ALA A 76 -11.26 -37.82 30.83
C ALA A 76 -10.02 -38.01 31.72
N ASP A 77 -9.21 -36.96 31.87
CA ASP A 77 -7.89 -37.02 32.51
C ASP A 77 -7.86 -36.38 33.91
N ASP A 78 -8.91 -35.66 34.31
CA ASP A 78 -8.99 -34.95 35.60
C ASP A 78 -10.45 -34.81 36.06
N ASP A 79 -10.76 -35.37 37.23
CA ASP A 79 -12.11 -35.40 37.82
C ASP A 79 -12.59 -34.01 38.29
N ASP A 80 -11.67 -33.04 38.46
CA ASP A 80 -12.00 -31.66 38.86
C ASP A 80 -12.10 -30.70 37.65
N ALA A 81 -11.82 -31.19 36.44
CA ALA A 81 -11.88 -30.41 35.21
C ALA A 81 -13.11 -30.74 34.35
N TYR A 82 -13.70 -29.71 33.75
CA TYR A 82 -14.84 -29.80 32.84
C TYR A 82 -14.45 -29.33 31.45
N GLU A 83 -14.91 -30.04 30.43
CA GLU A 83 -14.69 -29.73 29.03
C GLU A 83 -16.00 -29.36 28.32
N ARG A 84 -15.96 -28.32 27.50
CA ARG A 84 -17.06 -27.95 26.60
C ARG A 84 -16.54 -27.71 25.19
N ALA A 85 -17.21 -28.26 24.18
CA ALA A 85 -16.85 -28.11 22.78
C ALA A 85 -17.75 -27.08 22.07
N CYS A 86 -17.15 -26.23 21.23
CA CYS A 86 -17.87 -25.33 20.36
C CYS A 86 -18.60 -26.14 19.27
N LEU A 87 -19.90 -25.92 19.13
CA LEU A 87 -20.75 -26.65 18.19
C LEU A 87 -20.44 -26.35 16.72
N ASP A 88 -19.85 -25.18 16.46
CA ASP A 88 -19.69 -24.67 15.11
C ASP A 88 -18.26 -24.85 14.57
N CYS A 89 -17.25 -24.97 15.44
CA CYS A 89 -15.83 -25.13 15.04
C CYS A 89 -15.06 -26.26 15.73
N GLY A 90 -15.67 -26.95 16.70
CA GLY A 90 -15.04 -28.07 17.41
C GLY A 90 -13.97 -27.69 18.43
N HIS A 91 -13.74 -26.40 18.68
CA HIS A 91 -12.81 -25.95 19.71
C HIS A 91 -13.26 -26.42 21.11
N VAL A 92 -12.35 -27.05 21.86
CA VAL A 92 -12.60 -27.55 23.21
C VAL A 92 -12.01 -26.59 24.23
N GLN A 93 -12.83 -26.19 25.20
CA GLN A 93 -12.44 -25.39 26.35
C GLN A 93 -12.53 -26.24 27.62
N THR A 94 -11.40 -26.37 28.31
CA THR A 94 -11.29 -27.05 29.62
C THR A 94 -11.21 -26.00 30.73
N TYR A 95 -11.97 -26.18 31.82
CA TYR A 95 -12.02 -25.27 32.97
C TYR A 95 -12.44 -26.02 34.24
N GLU A 96 -12.03 -25.51 35.40
CA GLU A 96 -12.43 -26.02 36.71
C GLU A 96 -13.67 -25.26 37.21
N LYS A 97 -14.53 -25.94 37.97
CA LYS A 97 -15.66 -25.29 38.68
C LYS A 97 -15.31 -25.17 40.16
N MET A 98 -15.25 -23.94 40.68
CA MET A 98 -15.36 -23.65 42.12
C MET A 98 -16.80 -23.86 42.60
#